data_AF-B2T804-F1
#
_entry.id   AF-B2T804-F1
#
_cell.length_a   1.000
_cell.length_b   1.000
_cell.length_c   1.000
_cell.angle_alpha   90.00
_cell.angle_beta   90.00
_cell.angle_gamma   90.00
#
_symmetry.space_group_name_H-M   'P 1'
#
loop_
_entity.id
_entity.type
_entity.pdbx_description
1 polymer ?
#
loop_
_entity_poly.entity_id
_entity_poly.type
_entity_poly.pdbx_seq_one_letter_code
_entity_poly.pdbx_strand_id
1 'polypeptide(L)'
;MKLRNAALALVATGLISGCATGPDRKPGDPFEPMNRVVFNFNDGLDRYVAVPVAKGYQKVTPQPLRTAVSNFFSNLGDLSNAANALLQLKITDATEDIVRFAFNSTFGLGGLLDWATPAGLPKHHQDFGLTLGHWGIPSGPYLVLPLFGPSTVRDSMGLIVDVKFNPLNYMEPAVRNPLYLLQFVSVRSDLLGASDLLQQAALDKYSFVRDAYTQQRRARLRGTGDNAAPLPNYDDQGDQGDSGASAAPAAGAPAAGALPNYADPGDAAEAPNAASGAATGAPAGVPNYSDPGETPASGAAGSTPAAPAAAPNGASGTAAPTPPAAPANSAQPASAPVTQ
;
A
#
# COMPACT_ATOMS: atom_id res chain seq x y z
N MET A 1 38.61 -9.56 16.59
CA MET A 1 37.19 -9.71 16.16
C MET A 1 36.60 -8.40 15.61
N LYS A 2 36.79 -7.23 16.25
CA LYS A 2 36.19 -5.95 15.81
C LYS A 2 36.56 -5.51 14.38
N LEU A 3 37.83 -5.65 13.96
CA LEU A 3 38.24 -5.30 12.58
C LEU A 3 37.73 -6.27 11.50
N ARG A 4 37.57 -7.56 11.83
CA ARG A 4 37.00 -8.56 10.89
C ARG A 4 35.52 -8.32 10.65
N ASN A 5 34.78 -7.93 11.70
CA ASN A 5 33.36 -7.57 11.59
C ASN A 5 33.17 -6.25 10.83
N ALA A 6 34.07 -5.27 11.02
CA ALA A 6 34.05 -4.02 10.27
C ALA A 6 34.36 -4.24 8.77
N ALA A 7 35.34 -5.09 8.44
CA ALA A 7 35.64 -5.44 7.06
C ALA A 7 34.50 -6.21 6.39
N LEU A 8 33.84 -7.12 7.10
CA LEU A 8 32.66 -7.83 6.60
C LEU A 8 31.47 -6.88 6.35
N ALA A 9 31.24 -5.91 7.25
CA ALA A 9 30.22 -4.90 7.06
C ALA A 9 30.51 -3.98 5.85
N LEU A 10 31.77 -3.62 5.64
CA LEU A 10 32.18 -2.74 4.54
C LEU A 10 32.11 -3.46 3.17
N VAL A 11 32.50 -4.75 3.13
CA VAL A 11 32.34 -5.60 1.93
C VAL A 11 30.87 -5.89 1.63
N ALA A 12 30.05 -6.16 2.65
CA ALA A 12 28.60 -6.33 2.48
C ALA A 12 27.94 -5.04 1.94
N THR A 13 28.36 -3.87 2.42
CA THR A 13 27.86 -2.57 1.93
C THR A 13 28.27 -2.32 0.48
N GLY A 14 29.49 -2.69 0.09
CA GLY A 14 29.98 -2.57 -1.29
C GLY A 14 29.25 -3.47 -2.29
N LEU A 15 28.94 -4.71 -1.90
CA LEU A 15 28.21 -5.66 -2.76
C LEU A 15 26.74 -5.26 -2.98
N ILE A 16 26.12 -4.58 -2.02
CA ILE A 16 24.73 -4.08 -2.15
C ILE A 16 24.67 -2.84 -3.05
N SER A 17 25.71 -1.99 -3.04
CA SER A 17 25.75 -0.75 -3.84
C SER A 17 25.80 -1.01 -5.35
N GLY A 18 26.40 -2.13 -5.78
CA GLY A 18 26.47 -2.53 -7.19
C GLY A 18 25.13 -3.00 -7.79
N CYS A 19 24.20 -3.50 -6.98
CA CYS A 19 22.87 -3.92 -7.45
C CYS A 19 21.83 -2.79 -7.43
N ALA A 20 22.16 -1.64 -6.80
CA ALA A 20 21.26 -0.52 -6.66
C ALA A 20 21.22 0.40 -7.91
N THR A 21 22.18 0.29 -8.83
CA THR A 21 22.33 1.23 -9.96
C THR A 21 22.41 0.50 -11.32
N GLY A 22 21.37 -0.26 -11.67
CA GLY A 22 21.24 -0.89 -12.99
C GLY A 22 20.96 0.10 -14.13
N PRO A 23 21.20 -0.30 -15.39
CA PRO A 23 20.95 0.51 -16.59
C PRO A 23 19.46 0.82 -16.84
N ASP A 24 18.53 0.05 -16.27
CA ASP A 24 17.08 0.24 -16.40
C ASP A 24 16.49 1.14 -15.28
N ARG A 25 16.91 2.40 -15.22
CA ARG A 25 16.35 3.35 -14.25
C ARG A 25 15.00 3.88 -14.71
N LYS A 26 13.93 3.56 -13.99
CA LYS A 26 12.65 4.27 -14.17
C LYS A 26 12.73 5.67 -13.54
N PRO A 27 12.23 6.72 -14.20
CA PRO A 27 12.09 8.05 -13.60
C PRO A 27 11.32 7.96 -12.27
N GLY A 28 11.96 8.34 -11.15
CA GLY A 28 11.38 8.28 -9.81
C GLY A 28 11.67 7.01 -8.99
N ASP A 29 12.12 5.92 -9.62
CA ASP A 29 12.50 4.66 -8.95
C ASP A 29 13.86 4.13 -9.43
N PRO A 30 14.98 4.84 -9.13
CA PRO A 30 16.33 4.40 -9.50
C PRO A 30 16.75 3.07 -8.86
N PHE A 31 16.09 2.69 -7.76
CA PHE A 31 16.43 1.54 -6.93
C PHE A 31 15.48 0.35 -7.15
N GLU A 32 14.73 0.33 -8.27
CA GLU A 32 13.71 -0.69 -8.55
C GLU A 32 14.19 -2.14 -8.32
N PRO A 33 15.39 -2.57 -8.77
CA PRO A 33 15.85 -3.94 -8.53
C PRO A 33 15.95 -4.28 -7.04
N MET A 34 16.53 -3.38 -6.23
CA MET A 34 16.63 -3.54 -4.79
C MET A 34 15.24 -3.51 -4.14
N ASN A 35 14.41 -2.55 -4.54
CA ASN A 35 13.08 -2.35 -4.01
C ASN A 35 12.18 -3.57 -4.25
N ARG A 36 12.25 -4.20 -5.43
CA ARG A 36 11.51 -5.43 -5.73
C ARG A 36 11.96 -6.61 -4.87
N VAL A 37 13.26 -6.74 -4.58
CA VAL A 37 13.77 -7.79 -3.67
C VAL A 37 13.21 -7.60 -2.27
N VAL A 38 13.31 -6.39 -1.72
CA VAL A 38 12.78 -6.08 -0.39
C VAL A 38 11.25 -6.21 -0.36
N PHE A 39 10.57 -5.79 -1.43
CA PHE A 39 9.14 -5.96 -1.58
C PHE A 39 8.73 -7.43 -1.53
N ASN A 40 9.42 -8.32 -2.25
CA ASN A 40 9.15 -9.76 -2.23
C ASN A 40 9.41 -10.37 -0.84
N PHE A 41 10.43 -9.90 -0.13
CA PHE A 41 10.67 -10.30 1.26
C PHE A 41 9.50 -9.90 2.16
N ASN A 42 9.07 -8.63 2.09
CA ASN A 42 7.93 -8.13 2.85
C ASN A 42 6.63 -8.86 2.49
N ASP A 43 6.40 -9.13 1.21
CA ASP A 43 5.23 -9.85 0.70
C ASP A 43 5.20 -11.31 1.16
N GLY A 44 6.36 -11.98 1.15
CA GLY A 44 6.49 -13.33 1.72
C GLY A 44 6.19 -13.34 3.21
N LEU A 45 6.80 -12.43 3.97
CA LEU A 45 6.52 -12.31 5.41
C LEU A 45 5.03 -12.03 5.68
N ASP A 46 4.43 -11.13 4.90
CA ASP A 46 3.01 -10.80 5.01
C ASP A 46 2.13 -12.03 4.75
N ARG A 47 2.36 -12.74 3.65
CA ARG A 47 1.57 -13.90 3.24
C ARG A 47 1.68 -15.08 4.21
N TYR A 48 2.88 -15.34 4.73
CA TYR A 48 3.13 -16.51 5.57
C TYR A 48 2.97 -16.25 7.08
N VAL A 49 3.06 -15.00 7.53
CA VAL A 49 3.00 -14.65 8.95
C VAL A 49 1.89 -13.67 9.25
N ALA A 50 1.90 -12.49 8.63
CA ALA A 50 0.99 -11.41 9.02
C ALA A 50 -0.49 -11.73 8.68
N VAL A 51 -0.76 -12.26 7.49
CA VAL A 51 -2.12 -12.63 7.03
C VAL A 51 -2.72 -13.73 7.90
N PRO A 52 -2.06 -14.88 8.16
CA PRO A 52 -2.59 -15.89 9.07
C PRO A 52 -2.87 -15.36 10.48
N VAL A 53 -1.96 -14.55 11.04
CA VAL A 53 -2.13 -13.96 12.38
C VAL A 53 -3.31 -12.99 12.40
N ALA A 54 -3.45 -12.12 11.38
CA ALA A 54 -4.54 -11.18 11.26
C ALA A 54 -5.91 -11.88 11.09
N LYS A 55 -5.98 -12.96 10.29
CA LYS A 55 -7.20 -13.79 10.16
C LYS A 55 -7.54 -14.49 11.47
N GLY A 56 -6.53 -14.98 12.19
CA GLY A 56 -6.69 -15.55 13.53
C GLY A 56 -7.29 -14.52 14.51
N TYR A 57 -6.75 -13.30 14.51
CA TYR A 57 -7.27 -12.19 15.31
C TYR A 57 -8.72 -11.84 14.97
N GLN A 58 -9.09 -11.72 13.70
CA GLN A 58 -10.49 -11.50 13.30
C GLN A 58 -11.43 -12.62 13.75
N LYS A 59 -10.93 -13.87 13.78
CA LYS A 59 -11.72 -15.03 14.17
C LYS A 59 -11.99 -15.09 15.67
N VAL A 60 -11.02 -14.70 16.51
CA VAL A 60 -11.14 -14.79 17.98
C VAL A 60 -11.67 -13.50 18.61
N THR A 61 -11.47 -12.36 17.97
CA THR A 61 -11.81 -11.04 18.51
C THR A 61 -13.06 -10.48 17.82
N PRO A 62 -14.17 -10.27 18.56
CA PRO A 62 -15.39 -9.65 18.02
C PRO A 62 -15.12 -8.25 17.45
N GLN A 63 -15.91 -7.86 16.45
CA GLN A 63 -15.77 -6.56 15.77
C GLN A 63 -15.71 -5.36 16.74
N PRO A 64 -16.57 -5.23 17.78
CA PRO A 64 -16.51 -4.09 18.69
C PRO A 64 -15.17 -3.95 19.41
N LEU A 65 -14.56 -5.08 19.79
CA LEU A 65 -13.26 -5.08 20.45
C LEU A 65 -12.13 -4.73 19.46
N ARG A 66 -12.21 -5.21 18.21
CA ARG A 66 -11.26 -4.82 17.16
C ARG A 66 -11.33 -3.31 16.88
N THR A 67 -12.54 -2.76 16.76
CA THR A 67 -12.77 -1.32 16.61
C THR A 67 -12.20 -0.55 17.79
N ALA A 68 -12.41 -1.02 19.02
CA ALA A 68 -11.86 -0.35 20.21
C ALA A 68 -10.32 -0.31 20.22
N VAL A 69 -9.67 -1.41 19.81
CA VAL A 69 -8.20 -1.47 19.67
C VAL A 69 -7.72 -0.53 18.57
N SER A 70 -8.39 -0.51 17.41
CA SER A 70 -8.06 0.39 16.29
C SER A 70 -8.21 1.86 16.70
N ASN A 71 -9.29 2.20 17.41
CA ASN A 71 -9.53 3.52 17.99
C ASN A 71 -8.45 3.93 18.99
N PHE A 72 -8.01 3.03 19.87
CA PHE A 72 -6.96 3.32 20.84
C PHE A 72 -5.66 3.75 20.16
N PHE A 73 -5.20 3.00 19.15
CA PHE A 73 -3.99 3.37 18.41
C PHE A 73 -4.20 4.59 17.51
N SER A 74 -5.41 4.76 16.97
CA SER A 74 -5.81 5.96 16.24
C SER A 74 -5.69 7.22 17.11
N ASN A 75 -6.24 7.17 18.33
CA ASN A 75 -6.18 8.25 19.30
C ASN A 75 -4.73 8.58 19.67
N LEU A 76 -3.88 7.58 19.88
CA LEU A 76 -2.46 7.81 20.13
C LEU A 76 -1.75 8.46 18.92
N GLY A 77 -2.19 8.13 17.70
CA GLY A 77 -1.75 8.75 16.46
C GLY A 77 -2.15 10.23 16.35
N ASP A 78 -3.31 10.62 16.88
CA ASP A 78 -3.79 12.01 16.85
C ASP A 78 -2.82 12.97 17.57
N LEU A 79 -2.12 12.50 18.61
CA LEU A 79 -1.06 13.29 19.25
C LEU A 79 0.14 13.57 18.32
N SER A 80 0.55 12.57 17.53
CA SER A 80 1.63 12.73 16.55
C SER A 80 1.17 13.58 15.36
N ASN A 81 -0.10 13.44 14.96
CA ASN A 81 -0.70 14.27 13.92
C ASN A 81 -0.70 15.74 14.34
N ALA A 82 -1.17 16.05 15.55
CA ALA A 82 -1.17 17.39 16.11
C ALA A 82 0.22 18.01 16.16
N ALA A 83 1.22 17.26 16.65
CA ALA A 83 2.60 17.74 16.70
C ALA A 83 3.13 18.09 15.30
N ASN A 84 2.87 17.24 14.31
CA ASN A 84 3.28 17.50 12.92
C ASN A 84 2.48 18.65 12.28
N ALA A 85 1.19 18.76 12.55
CA ALA A 85 0.37 19.88 12.09
C ALA A 85 0.87 21.23 12.65
N LEU A 86 1.26 21.27 13.94
CA LEU A 86 1.91 22.44 14.54
C LEU A 86 3.24 22.77 13.86
N LEU A 87 4.07 21.77 13.59
CA LEU A 87 5.33 21.96 12.85
C LEU A 87 5.11 22.43 11.41
N GLN A 88 3.95 22.15 10.82
CA GLN A 88 3.51 22.63 9.51
C GLN A 88 2.73 23.96 9.59
N LEU A 89 2.63 24.58 10.77
CA LEU A 89 1.87 25.82 11.01
C LEU A 89 0.36 25.71 10.65
N LYS A 90 -0.18 24.48 10.63
CA LYS A 90 -1.61 24.20 10.41
C LYS A 90 -2.33 24.20 11.75
N ILE A 91 -2.61 25.40 12.26
CA ILE A 91 -3.17 25.59 13.61
C ILE A 91 -4.56 24.95 13.76
N THR A 92 -5.40 25.00 12.71
CA THR A 92 -6.72 24.38 12.72
C THR A 92 -6.61 22.87 12.86
N ASP A 93 -5.92 22.18 11.94
CA ASP A 93 -5.69 20.74 11.98
C ASP A 93 -5.10 20.29 13.33
N ALA A 94 -4.10 21.03 13.83
CA ALA A 94 -3.49 20.74 15.12
C ALA A 94 -4.46 20.83 16.29
N THR A 95 -5.31 21.86 16.31
CA THR A 95 -6.31 22.06 17.36
C THR A 95 -7.37 20.97 17.30
N GLU A 96 -7.83 20.62 16.09
CA GLU A 96 -8.80 19.54 15.88
C GLU A 96 -8.24 18.21 16.37
N ASP A 97 -7.01 17.85 16.00
CA ASP A 97 -6.37 16.60 16.46
C ASP A 97 -6.15 16.58 17.99
N ILE A 98 -5.79 17.71 18.62
CA ILE A 98 -5.68 17.82 20.08
C ILE A 98 -7.04 17.63 20.75
N VAL A 99 -8.09 18.26 20.23
CA VAL A 99 -9.46 18.12 20.77
C VAL A 99 -9.94 16.69 20.60
N ARG A 100 -9.69 16.05 19.44
CA ARG A 100 -9.98 14.62 19.22
C ARG A 100 -9.29 13.76 20.27
N PHE A 101 -7.99 13.95 20.47
CA PHE A 101 -7.21 13.21 21.47
C PHE A 101 -7.77 13.40 22.89
N ALA A 102 -8.02 14.65 23.30
CA ALA A 102 -8.51 14.95 24.64
C ALA A 102 -9.92 14.39 24.87
N PHE A 103 -10.80 14.51 23.88
CA PHE A 103 -12.19 14.07 23.96
C PHE A 103 -12.29 12.54 24.01
N ASN A 104 -11.60 11.85 23.10
CA ASN A 104 -11.56 10.38 23.07
C ASN A 104 -10.82 9.80 24.29
N SER A 105 -9.78 10.48 24.79
CA SER A 105 -9.11 10.03 26.01
C SER A 105 -9.99 10.19 27.26
N THR A 106 -10.75 11.29 27.35
CA THR A 106 -11.57 11.60 28.53
C THR A 106 -12.91 10.88 28.53
N PHE A 107 -13.67 10.97 27.43
CA PHE A 107 -15.02 10.40 27.31
C PHE A 107 -15.02 9.04 26.63
N GLY A 108 -13.97 8.73 25.85
CA GLY A 108 -13.83 7.48 25.12
C GLY A 108 -13.02 6.41 25.84
N LEU A 109 -12.90 6.48 27.18
CA LEU A 109 -12.18 5.51 28.00
C LEU A 109 -10.72 5.32 27.55
N GLY A 110 -9.96 6.42 27.44
CA GLY A 110 -8.56 6.37 26.98
C GLY A 110 -8.39 6.17 25.47
N GLY A 111 -9.43 6.47 24.68
CA GLY A 111 -9.43 6.37 23.22
C GLY A 111 -9.98 5.07 22.67
N LEU A 112 -10.56 4.19 23.49
CA LEU A 112 -11.22 2.97 23.02
C LEU A 112 -12.52 3.28 22.26
N LEU A 113 -13.21 4.36 22.61
CA LEU A 113 -14.41 4.82 21.91
C LEU A 113 -14.10 6.14 21.19
N ASP A 114 -14.44 6.22 19.91
CA ASP A 114 -14.30 7.45 19.12
C ASP A 114 -15.58 8.27 19.17
N TRP A 115 -15.65 9.18 20.13
CA TRP A 115 -16.75 10.16 20.24
C TRP A 115 -16.47 11.43 19.44
N ALA A 116 -15.21 11.65 19.07
CA ALA A 116 -14.80 12.85 18.35
C ALA A 116 -15.32 12.84 16.89
N THR A 117 -15.33 11.68 16.23
CA THR A 117 -15.86 11.57 14.86
C THR A 117 -17.36 11.89 14.77
N PRO A 118 -18.25 11.30 15.60
CA PRO A 118 -19.67 11.72 15.64
C PRO A 118 -19.89 13.19 16.03
N ALA A 119 -18.94 13.79 16.77
CA ALA A 119 -18.98 15.22 17.12
C ALA A 119 -18.56 16.15 15.97
N GLY A 120 -18.22 15.61 14.80
CA GLY A 120 -17.87 16.38 13.60
C GLY A 120 -16.42 16.86 13.56
N LEU A 121 -15.54 16.31 14.40
CA LEU A 121 -14.12 16.66 14.37
C LEU A 121 -13.41 15.89 13.27
N PRO A 122 -12.87 16.53 12.22
CA PRO A 122 -12.17 15.84 11.15
C PRO A 122 -10.86 15.23 11.66
N LYS A 123 -10.48 14.08 11.11
CA LYS A 123 -9.22 13.41 11.44
C LYS A 123 -8.18 13.68 10.37
N HIS A 124 -6.97 14.03 10.79
CA HIS A 124 -5.85 14.24 9.88
C HIS A 124 -4.87 13.08 9.90
N HIS A 125 -4.06 13.00 8.84
CA HIS A 125 -2.97 12.04 8.73
C HIS A 125 -1.69 12.80 8.44
N GLN A 126 -0.93 13.10 9.48
CA GLN A 126 0.35 13.80 9.39
C GLN A 126 1.48 12.90 9.93
N ASP A 127 2.65 13.04 9.34
CA ASP A 127 3.88 12.37 9.77
C ASP A 127 5.06 13.29 9.50
N PHE A 128 6.23 13.00 10.10
CA PHE A 128 7.38 13.88 9.96
C PHE A 128 7.88 13.96 8.51
N GLY A 129 7.65 12.91 7.70
CA GLY A 129 7.93 12.95 6.27
C GLY A 129 7.10 14.01 5.52
N LEU A 130 5.82 14.17 5.85
CA LEU A 130 4.95 15.22 5.31
C LEU A 130 5.38 16.59 5.82
N THR A 131 5.76 16.69 7.09
CA THR A 131 6.30 17.92 7.67
C THR A 131 7.54 18.39 6.92
N LEU A 132 8.51 17.51 6.67
CA LEU A 132 9.68 17.84 5.84
C LEU A 132 9.28 18.27 4.43
N GLY A 133 8.26 17.63 3.84
CA GLY A 133 7.72 18.01 2.54
C GLY A 133 7.07 19.39 2.51
N HIS A 134 6.36 19.77 3.58
CA HIS A 134 5.77 21.10 3.75
C HIS A 134 6.85 22.19 3.77
N TRP A 135 8.00 21.91 4.38
CA TRP A 135 9.17 22.79 4.39
C TRP A 135 10.03 22.71 3.12
N GLY A 136 9.53 22.09 2.05
CA GLY A 136 10.16 22.09 0.74
C GLY A 136 11.23 21.01 0.53
N ILE A 137 11.41 20.07 1.46
CA ILE A 137 12.32 18.95 1.24
C ILE A 137 11.68 17.99 0.21
N PRO A 138 12.33 17.76 -0.95
CA PRO A 138 11.79 16.88 -1.97
C PRO A 138 11.74 15.45 -1.45
N SER A 139 10.79 14.65 -1.93
CA SER A 139 10.66 13.24 -1.51
C SER A 139 11.94 12.43 -1.79
N GLY A 140 12.63 12.75 -2.89
CA GLY A 140 13.75 11.97 -3.39
C GLY A 140 13.28 10.66 -4.03
N PRO A 141 14.24 9.76 -4.34
CA PRO A 141 13.96 8.43 -4.89
C PRO A 141 12.97 7.62 -4.05
N TYR A 142 12.10 6.85 -4.73
CA TYR A 142 11.31 5.81 -4.10
C TYR A 142 12.20 4.68 -3.58
N LEU A 143 11.85 4.15 -2.42
CA LEU A 143 12.49 2.97 -1.87
C LEU A 143 11.52 2.12 -1.04
N VAL A 144 11.80 0.82 -0.95
CA VAL A 144 11.03 -0.09 -0.09
C VAL A 144 11.89 -0.47 1.10
N LEU A 145 11.37 -0.24 2.30
CA LEU A 145 12.02 -0.58 3.56
C LEU A 145 11.61 -1.99 4.01
N PRO A 146 12.55 -2.80 4.54
CA PRO A 146 12.20 -4.07 5.17
C PRO A 146 11.23 -3.83 6.32
N LEU A 147 10.17 -4.63 6.42
CA LEU A 147 9.08 -4.54 7.43
C LEU A 147 8.20 -3.29 7.35
N PHE A 148 8.74 -2.12 7.00
CA PHE A 148 8.00 -0.85 6.97
C PHE A 148 7.33 -0.55 5.63
N GLY A 149 7.75 -1.21 4.54
CA GLY A 149 7.07 -1.13 3.24
C GLY A 149 7.49 0.09 2.40
N PRO A 150 6.59 0.59 1.52
CA PRO A 150 6.84 1.70 0.60
C PRO A 150 7.27 2.99 1.31
N SER A 151 8.31 3.65 0.80
CA SER A 151 8.79 4.92 1.33
C SER A 151 9.50 5.77 0.25
N THR A 152 9.96 6.95 0.64
CA THR A 152 10.94 7.75 -0.12
C THR A 152 12.12 8.08 0.78
N VAL A 153 13.21 8.63 0.23
CA VAL A 153 14.37 9.04 1.06
C VAL A 153 13.94 9.99 2.18
N ARG A 154 13.13 11.00 1.85
CA ARG A 154 12.58 11.93 2.84
C ARG A 154 11.68 11.23 3.83
N ASP A 155 10.74 10.41 3.36
CA ASP A 155 9.77 9.76 4.24
C ASP A 155 10.45 8.72 5.14
N SER A 156 11.59 8.14 4.72
CA SER A 156 12.41 7.25 5.55
C SER A 156 13.10 8.01 6.69
N MET A 157 13.57 9.24 6.43
CA MET A 157 14.05 10.12 7.50
C MET A 157 12.91 10.52 8.44
N GLY A 158 11.73 10.80 7.87
CA GLY A 158 10.46 10.98 8.57
C GLY A 158 10.21 9.88 9.58
N LEU A 159 10.17 8.64 9.08
CA LEU A 159 9.92 7.43 9.86
C LEU A 159 10.88 7.27 11.05
N ILE A 160 12.17 7.60 10.90
CA ILE A 160 13.14 7.51 12.00
C ILE A 160 12.73 8.44 13.15
N VAL A 161 12.31 9.66 12.82
CA VAL A 161 11.83 10.65 13.80
C VAL A 161 10.51 10.18 14.40
N ASP A 162 9.54 9.77 13.57
CA ASP A 162 8.24 9.29 14.04
C ASP A 162 8.37 8.08 14.98
N VAL A 163 9.26 7.12 14.66
CA VAL A 163 9.56 5.99 15.54
C VAL A 163 10.20 6.49 16.84
N LYS A 164 11.21 7.36 16.79
CA LYS A 164 11.90 7.88 17.98
C LYS A 164 10.94 8.58 18.95
N PHE A 165 9.97 9.33 18.43
CA PHE A 165 9.02 10.11 19.23
C PHE A 165 7.69 9.40 19.48
N ASN A 166 7.54 8.14 19.05
CA ASN A 166 6.37 7.34 19.37
C ASN A 166 6.26 7.13 20.90
N PRO A 167 5.14 7.50 21.55
CA PRO A 167 4.93 7.34 22.99
C PRO A 167 5.15 5.91 23.50
N LEU A 168 4.85 4.89 22.67
CA LEU A 168 5.03 3.48 23.03
C LEU A 168 6.49 3.15 23.38
N ASN A 169 7.47 3.87 22.81
CA ASN A 169 8.88 3.61 23.08
C ASN A 169 9.35 3.98 24.50
N TYR A 170 8.55 4.76 25.22
CA TYR A 170 8.84 5.17 26.60
C TYR A 170 8.19 4.25 27.64
N MET A 171 7.47 3.20 27.20
CA MET A 171 6.91 2.18 28.06
C MET A 171 7.91 1.04 28.30
N GLU A 172 7.75 0.35 29.43
CA GLU A 172 8.54 -0.84 29.76
C GLU A 172 8.42 -1.89 28.64
N PRO A 173 9.51 -2.58 28.24
CA PRO A 173 9.49 -3.56 27.15
C PRO A 173 8.41 -4.64 27.28
N ALA A 174 8.06 -5.04 28.50
CA ALA A 174 7.01 -6.01 28.78
C ALA A 174 5.61 -5.54 28.34
N VAL A 175 5.36 -4.23 28.32
CA VAL A 175 4.09 -3.61 27.87
C VAL A 175 4.21 -3.13 26.42
N ARG A 176 5.33 -2.52 26.06
CA ARG A 176 5.59 -1.98 24.73
C ARG A 176 5.53 -3.05 23.64
N ASN A 177 6.23 -4.16 23.81
CA ASN A 177 6.34 -5.19 22.78
C ASN A 177 4.97 -5.81 22.41
N PRO A 178 4.10 -6.21 23.37
CA PRO A 178 2.76 -6.69 23.01
C PRO A 178 1.88 -5.59 22.42
N LEU A 179 2.03 -4.32 22.81
CA LEU A 179 1.30 -3.22 22.18
C LEU A 179 1.70 -3.01 20.72
N TYR A 180 2.99 -3.08 20.38
CA TYR A 180 3.42 -3.03 18.98
C TYR A 180 2.90 -4.22 18.17
N LEU A 181 2.93 -5.42 18.74
CA LEU A 181 2.37 -6.60 18.09
C LEU A 181 0.86 -6.43 17.86
N LEU A 182 0.13 -5.96 18.87
CA LEU A 182 -1.31 -5.72 18.79
C LEU A 182 -1.63 -4.64 17.75
N GLN A 183 -0.88 -3.53 17.73
CA GLN A 183 -1.02 -2.48 16.72
C GLN A 183 -0.81 -3.03 15.31
N PHE A 184 0.27 -3.78 15.10
CA PHE A 184 0.58 -4.40 13.82
C PHE A 184 -0.53 -5.34 13.36
N VAL A 185 -0.99 -6.23 14.24
CA VAL A 185 -2.05 -7.20 13.93
C VAL A 185 -3.38 -6.49 13.67
N SER A 186 -3.72 -5.47 14.46
CA SER A 186 -4.94 -4.68 14.28
C SER A 186 -4.95 -4.01 12.91
N VAL A 187 -3.90 -3.24 12.59
CA VAL A 187 -3.77 -2.55 11.29
C VAL A 187 -3.81 -3.56 10.14
N ARG A 188 -3.09 -4.68 10.25
CA ARG A 188 -3.10 -5.68 9.19
C ARG A 188 -4.48 -6.31 9.01
N SER A 189 -5.20 -6.55 10.11
CA SER A 189 -6.54 -7.11 10.08
C SER A 189 -7.55 -6.18 9.42
N ASP A 190 -7.42 -4.87 9.61
CA ASP A 190 -8.28 -3.87 8.97
C ASP A 190 -8.01 -3.80 7.46
N LEU A 191 -6.77 -4.09 7.04
CA LEU A 191 -6.34 -4.06 5.64
C LEU A 191 -6.59 -5.37 4.85
N LEU A 192 -7.06 -6.45 5.50
CA LEU A 192 -7.23 -7.75 4.82
C LEU A 192 -8.15 -7.65 3.60
N GLY A 193 -9.31 -6.99 3.74
CA GLY A 193 -10.29 -6.86 2.66
C GLY A 193 -9.75 -6.11 1.44
N ALA A 194 -9.11 -4.96 1.65
CA ALA A 194 -8.50 -4.19 0.56
C ALA A 194 -7.33 -4.95 -0.10
N SER A 195 -6.53 -5.66 0.69
CA SER A 195 -5.37 -6.39 0.16
C SER A 195 -5.74 -7.63 -0.64
N ASP A 196 -6.83 -8.31 -0.31
CA ASP A 196 -7.30 -9.49 -1.04
C ASP A 196 -7.82 -9.11 -2.44
N LEU A 197 -8.49 -7.96 -2.57
CA LEU A 197 -8.89 -7.39 -3.86
C LEU A 197 -7.69 -6.99 -4.71
N LEU A 198 -6.70 -6.33 -4.09
CA LEU A 198 -5.48 -5.93 -4.78
C LEU A 198 -4.70 -7.13 -5.33
N GLN A 199 -4.59 -8.21 -4.55
CA GLN A 199 -3.89 -9.43 -4.98
C GLN A 199 -4.55 -10.11 -6.17
N GLN A 200 -5.87 -9.98 -6.33
CA GLN A 200 -6.62 -10.58 -7.43
C GLN A 200 -6.57 -9.72 -8.69
N ALA A 201 -6.52 -8.39 -8.55
CA ALA A 201 -6.64 -7.45 -9.67
C ALA A 201 -5.29 -7.00 -10.27
N ALA A 202 -4.20 -6.99 -9.50
CA ALA A 202 -2.93 -6.40 -9.96
C ALA A 202 -2.02 -7.41 -10.66
N LEU A 203 -1.72 -7.18 -11.94
CA LEU A 203 -0.74 -7.96 -12.71
C LEU A 203 0.70 -7.74 -12.19
N ASP A 204 1.04 -6.50 -11.78
CA ASP A 204 2.30 -6.15 -11.10
C ASP A 204 2.00 -5.41 -9.78
N LYS A 205 1.90 -6.18 -8.70
CA LYS A 205 1.60 -5.66 -7.35
C LYS A 205 2.60 -4.60 -6.89
N TYR A 206 3.89 -4.75 -7.24
CA TYR A 206 4.92 -3.80 -6.83
C TYR A 206 4.67 -2.41 -7.44
N SER A 207 4.51 -2.35 -8.77
CA SER A 207 4.31 -1.08 -9.46
C SER A 207 3.03 -0.39 -9.00
N PHE A 208 1.94 -1.14 -8.82
CA PHE A 208 0.70 -0.60 -8.28
C PHE A 208 0.90 0.03 -6.89
N VAL A 209 1.55 -0.68 -5.97
CA VAL A 209 1.78 -0.20 -4.59
C VAL A 209 2.68 1.03 -4.59
N ARG A 210 3.74 1.04 -5.41
CA ARG A 210 4.62 2.21 -5.55
C ARG A 210 3.87 3.44 -6.04
N ASP A 211 3.07 3.27 -7.09
CA ASP A 211 2.38 4.38 -7.74
C ASP A 211 1.26 4.90 -6.83
N ALA A 212 0.49 4.01 -6.18
CA ALA A 212 -0.51 4.38 -5.17
C ALA A 212 0.11 5.13 -3.99
N TYR A 213 1.24 4.64 -3.45
CA TYR A 213 1.97 5.34 -2.39
C TYR A 213 2.38 6.74 -2.82
N THR A 214 3.07 6.85 -3.97
CA THR A 214 3.59 8.13 -4.46
C THR A 214 2.48 9.15 -4.71
N GLN A 215 1.36 8.71 -5.29
CA GLN A 215 0.18 9.54 -5.52
C GLN A 215 -0.44 9.99 -4.21
N GLN A 216 -0.64 9.09 -3.26
CA GLN A 216 -1.19 9.41 -1.94
C GLN A 216 -0.33 10.45 -1.20
N ARG A 217 1.00 10.30 -1.23
CA ARG A 217 1.92 11.27 -0.61
C ARG A 217 1.82 12.65 -1.26
N ARG A 218 1.77 12.71 -2.59
CA ARG A 218 1.57 13.98 -3.33
C ARG A 218 0.23 14.62 -2.99
N ALA A 219 -0.84 13.83 -2.89
CA ALA A 219 -2.16 14.31 -2.51
C ALA A 219 -2.15 14.93 -1.09
N ARG A 220 -1.55 14.25 -0.10
CA ARG A 220 -1.44 14.75 1.28
C ARG A 220 -0.61 16.03 1.40
N LEU A 221 0.44 16.19 0.57
CA LEU A 221 1.25 17.40 0.56
C LEU A 221 0.57 18.59 -0.11
N ARG A 222 -0.22 18.35 -1.17
CA ARG A 222 -1.00 19.41 -1.82
C ARG A 222 -2.07 19.97 -0.89
N GLY A 223 -2.59 19.14 0.02
CA GLY A 223 -3.69 19.51 0.90
C GLY A 223 -4.99 19.76 0.12
N THR A 224 -6.06 20.06 0.85
CA THR A 224 -7.39 20.41 0.31
C THR A 224 -7.47 21.89 -0.09
N GLY A 225 -6.38 22.46 -0.64
CA GLY A 225 -6.32 23.87 -1.02
C GLY A 225 -6.70 24.12 -2.49
N ASP A 226 -7.26 25.29 -2.77
CA ASP A 226 -7.82 25.75 -4.07
C ASP A 226 -6.86 25.75 -5.28
N ASN A 227 -5.63 25.27 -5.12
CA ASN A 227 -4.61 25.16 -6.19
C ASN A 227 -4.14 23.71 -6.41
N ALA A 228 -4.95 22.72 -6.02
CA ALA A 228 -4.66 21.33 -6.32
C ALA A 228 -4.78 21.08 -7.84
N ALA A 229 -3.64 20.87 -8.52
CA ALA A 229 -3.63 20.39 -9.90
C ALA A 229 -4.49 19.09 -10.00
N PRO A 230 -5.28 18.90 -11.08
CA PRO A 230 -6.18 17.77 -11.19
C PRO A 230 -5.46 16.44 -10.93
N LEU A 231 -6.18 15.47 -10.36
CA LEU A 231 -5.69 14.08 -10.37
C LEU A 231 -5.38 13.70 -11.83
N PRO A 232 -4.27 13.00 -12.10
CA PRO A 232 -4.01 12.49 -13.45
C PRO A 232 -5.23 11.71 -13.92
N ASN A 233 -5.77 12.09 -15.09
CA ASN A 233 -6.86 11.35 -15.70
C ASN A 233 -6.31 10.01 -16.20
N TYR A 234 -6.87 8.91 -15.70
CA TYR A 234 -6.50 7.55 -16.14
C TYR A 234 -7.36 7.05 -17.30
N ASP A 235 -8.32 7.86 -17.76
CA ASP A 235 -9.26 7.48 -18.82
C ASP A 235 -8.68 7.67 -20.23
N ASP A 236 -7.53 8.35 -20.38
CA ASP A 236 -6.85 8.52 -21.67
C ASP A 236 -5.46 7.89 -21.65
N GLN A 237 -5.42 6.59 -21.87
CA GLN A 237 -4.24 5.94 -22.43
C GLN A 237 -4.41 5.93 -23.95
N GLY A 238 -4.20 7.11 -24.56
CA GLY A 238 -4.37 7.33 -25.99
C GLY A 238 -3.84 8.69 -26.41
N ASP A 239 -2.68 8.65 -27.06
CA ASP A 239 -2.05 9.71 -27.86
C ASP A 239 -1.18 10.77 -27.17
N GLN A 240 0.04 10.86 -27.70
CA GLN A 240 1.00 11.93 -27.44
C GLN A 240 0.61 13.15 -28.28
N GLY A 241 0.65 14.35 -27.69
CA GLY A 241 0.45 15.59 -28.44
C GLY A 241 0.80 16.82 -27.61
N ASP A 242 1.74 17.58 -28.13
CA ASP A 242 2.35 18.81 -27.63
C ASP A 242 1.39 19.95 -27.24
N SER A 243 1.96 20.91 -26.52
CA SER A 243 1.73 22.37 -26.52
C SER A 243 0.97 23.00 -25.35
N GLY A 244 1.69 23.91 -24.67
CA GLY A 244 1.16 24.76 -23.62
C GLY A 244 0.23 25.84 -24.16
N ALA A 245 -0.79 26.17 -23.39
CA ALA A 245 -1.51 27.43 -23.48
C ALA A 245 -2.19 27.72 -22.14
N SER A 246 -1.94 28.89 -21.58
CA SER A 246 -2.72 29.46 -20.48
C SER A 246 -4.15 29.73 -20.94
N ALA A 247 -5.14 29.43 -20.12
CA ALA A 247 -6.50 29.97 -20.27
C ALA A 247 -6.99 30.54 -18.93
N ALA A 248 -7.39 31.81 -18.99
CA ALA A 248 -7.99 32.60 -17.91
C ALA A 248 -9.44 32.11 -17.60
N PRO A 249 -10.07 32.57 -16.50
CA PRO A 249 -11.18 31.86 -15.86
C PRO A 249 -12.52 32.15 -16.56
N ALA A 250 -13.29 31.10 -16.83
CA ALA A 250 -14.68 31.22 -17.25
C ALA A 250 -15.59 31.13 -16.01
N ALA A 251 -16.27 32.23 -15.71
CA ALA A 251 -17.35 32.27 -14.75
C ALA A 251 -18.64 31.68 -15.36
N GLY A 252 -19.31 30.81 -14.59
CA GLY A 252 -20.75 30.56 -14.68
C GLY A 252 -21.17 29.21 -15.28
N ALA A 253 -21.58 28.29 -14.38
CA ALA A 253 -22.74 27.36 -14.44
C ALA A 253 -22.40 26.00 -13.79
N PRO A 254 -23.41 25.17 -13.46
CA PRO A 254 -24.15 25.11 -12.20
C PRO A 254 -23.71 23.92 -11.30
N ALA A 255 -24.15 23.95 -10.04
CA ALA A 255 -24.00 22.84 -9.10
C ALA A 255 -24.78 21.59 -9.56
N ALA A 256 -24.05 20.50 -9.85
CA ALA A 256 -24.45 19.09 -9.82
C ALA A 256 -23.19 18.27 -10.20
N GLY A 257 -22.88 17.11 -9.62
CA GLY A 257 -23.66 16.24 -8.77
C GLY A 257 -22.75 15.35 -7.93
N ALA A 258 -23.39 14.77 -6.92
CA ALA A 258 -22.82 13.86 -5.95
C ALA A 258 -21.91 12.81 -6.60
N LEU A 259 -20.68 12.72 -6.09
CA LEU A 259 -19.89 11.50 -6.23
C LEU A 259 -20.69 10.34 -5.61
N PRO A 260 -20.68 9.14 -6.22
CA PRO A 260 -21.29 7.97 -5.63
C PRO A 260 -20.74 7.77 -4.22
N ASN A 261 -21.64 7.65 -3.25
CA ASN A 261 -21.33 7.31 -1.88
C ASN A 261 -20.60 5.96 -1.85
N TYR A 262 -19.29 5.97 -1.69
CA TYR A 262 -18.54 4.77 -1.37
C TYR A 262 -18.86 4.43 0.08
N ALA A 263 -19.76 3.47 0.28
CA ALA A 263 -19.97 2.87 1.57
C ALA A 263 -18.67 2.15 1.98
N ASP A 264 -18.00 2.72 2.98
CA ASP A 264 -16.96 2.04 3.74
C ASP A 264 -17.57 0.80 4.40
N PRO A 265 -17.08 -0.43 4.12
CA PRO A 265 -17.65 -1.65 4.68
C PRO A 265 -17.47 -1.80 6.22
N GLY A 266 -17.00 -0.76 6.91
CA GLY A 266 -17.02 -0.65 8.37
C GLY A 266 -18.25 0.04 8.97
N ASP A 267 -19.09 0.71 8.18
CA ASP A 267 -20.12 1.64 8.67
C ASP A 267 -21.55 1.13 8.36
N ALA A 268 -21.95 0.08 9.06
CA ALA A 268 -23.35 -0.33 9.14
C ALA A 268 -23.64 -0.88 10.54
N ALA A 269 -23.68 0.04 11.51
CA ALA A 269 -24.34 -0.21 12.78
C ALA A 269 -25.79 0.32 12.67
N GLU A 270 -26.66 -0.44 12.00
CA GLU A 270 -28.09 -0.26 12.16
C GLU A 270 -28.68 -1.54 12.74
N ALA A 271 -28.98 -1.48 14.05
CA ALA A 271 -29.69 -2.54 14.76
C ALA A 271 -31.21 -2.38 14.58
N PRO A 272 -31.98 -3.49 14.62
CA PRO A 272 -33.17 -3.68 13.81
C PRO A 272 -34.44 -3.15 14.50
N ASN A 273 -35.37 -2.63 13.71
CA ASN A 273 -36.74 -2.44 14.16
C ASN A 273 -37.57 -3.66 13.74
N ALA A 274 -38.13 -4.35 14.73
CA ALA A 274 -39.03 -5.48 14.53
C ALA A 274 -40.45 -4.98 14.22
N ALA A 275 -41.08 -5.49 13.14
CA ALA A 275 -42.37 -6.19 13.20
C ALA A 275 -43.03 -6.39 11.80
N SER A 276 -43.58 -7.60 11.67
CA SER A 276 -44.77 -8.01 10.89
C SER A 276 -44.77 -7.98 9.36
N GLY A 277 -44.85 -9.19 8.77
CA GLY A 277 -46.05 -9.57 8.03
C GLY A 277 -46.04 -9.48 6.50
N ALA A 278 -46.33 -10.64 5.89
CA ALA A 278 -46.93 -10.86 4.57
C ALA A 278 -46.01 -10.91 3.33
N ALA A 279 -46.11 -12.06 2.67
CA ALA A 279 -45.61 -12.35 1.33
C ALA A 279 -46.27 -11.46 0.27
N THR A 280 -45.53 -11.05 -0.75
CA THR A 280 -46.01 -10.86 -2.14
C THR A 280 -44.86 -10.54 -3.09
N GLY A 281 -44.86 -11.21 -4.26
CA GLY A 281 -44.45 -10.64 -5.54
C GLY A 281 -42.95 -10.53 -5.85
N ALA A 282 -42.41 -11.50 -6.60
CA ALA A 282 -41.18 -11.32 -7.37
C ALA A 282 -41.41 -10.33 -8.53
N PRO A 283 -40.49 -9.39 -8.81
CA PRO A 283 -40.45 -8.75 -10.11
C PRO A 283 -39.52 -9.53 -11.06
N ALA A 284 -40.11 -9.93 -12.19
CA ALA A 284 -39.42 -10.51 -13.35
C ALA A 284 -38.59 -9.44 -14.07
N GLY A 285 -37.37 -9.79 -14.52
CA GLY A 285 -36.61 -8.89 -15.40
C GLY A 285 -35.10 -9.06 -15.48
N VAL A 286 -34.54 -10.27 -15.39
CA VAL A 286 -33.12 -10.50 -15.76
C VAL A 286 -33.02 -11.51 -16.90
N PRO A 287 -32.27 -11.20 -17.98
CA PRO A 287 -31.97 -12.18 -19.02
C PRO A 287 -31.18 -13.35 -18.45
N ASN A 288 -31.66 -14.57 -18.68
CA ASN A 288 -31.02 -15.82 -18.32
C ASN A 288 -29.71 -16.00 -19.12
N TYR A 289 -28.56 -15.95 -18.45
CA TYR A 289 -27.28 -16.34 -19.06
C TYR A 289 -27.03 -17.82 -18.75
N SER A 290 -27.04 -18.65 -19.79
CA SER A 290 -26.69 -20.08 -19.67
C SER A 290 -25.18 -20.24 -19.69
N ASP A 291 -24.61 -20.70 -18.59
CA ASP A 291 -23.20 -21.09 -18.46
C ASP A 291 -22.97 -22.47 -19.15
N PRO A 292 -22.12 -22.58 -20.20
CA PRO A 292 -21.81 -23.86 -20.81
C PRO A 292 -20.69 -24.54 -20.02
N GLY A 293 -20.99 -25.04 -18.83
CA GLY A 293 -19.97 -25.60 -17.94
C GLY A 293 -20.39 -26.67 -16.93
N GLU A 294 -21.68 -26.86 -16.63
CA GLU A 294 -22.09 -27.79 -15.56
C GLU A 294 -23.09 -28.86 -16.02
N THR A 295 -22.63 -30.11 -16.12
CA THR A 295 -23.50 -31.30 -15.99
C THR A 295 -23.58 -31.70 -14.52
N PRO A 296 -24.79 -31.92 -13.95
CA PRO A 296 -24.94 -32.23 -12.54
C PRO A 296 -24.64 -33.70 -12.21
N ALA A 297 -24.15 -33.90 -10.99
CA ALA A 297 -23.67 -35.15 -10.41
C ALA A 297 -24.74 -36.24 -10.23
N SER A 298 -24.31 -37.52 -10.27
CA SER A 298 -25.04 -38.63 -9.64
C SER A 298 -24.12 -39.57 -8.85
N GLY A 299 -24.30 -39.59 -7.53
CA GLY A 299 -24.57 -40.79 -6.74
C GLY A 299 -23.56 -41.96 -6.67
N ALA A 300 -22.91 -42.04 -5.49
CA ALA A 300 -22.82 -43.20 -4.59
C ALA A 300 -22.05 -44.50 -4.98
N ALA A 301 -21.05 -44.78 -4.12
CA ALA A 301 -20.68 -46.04 -3.46
C ALA A 301 -20.17 -47.26 -4.25
N GLY A 302 -19.00 -47.78 -3.85
CA GLY A 302 -18.66 -49.22 -3.96
C GLY A 302 -17.19 -49.58 -4.20
N SER A 303 -16.52 -50.08 -3.15
CA SER A 303 -15.49 -51.15 -3.12
C SER A 303 -14.22 -51.10 -4.00
N THR A 304 -13.06 -51.13 -3.33
CA THR A 304 -11.75 -51.71 -3.77
C THR A 304 -11.84 -53.24 -4.00
N PRO A 305 -10.86 -53.97 -4.60
CA PRO A 305 -9.41 -53.68 -4.71
C PRO A 305 -8.70 -54.08 -6.04
N ALA A 306 -7.40 -53.74 -6.16
CA ALA A 306 -6.27 -54.56 -6.68
C ALA A 306 -5.28 -53.79 -7.58
N ALA A 307 -4.00 -53.86 -7.21
CA ALA A 307 -2.79 -53.46 -7.95
C ALA A 307 -2.40 -54.53 -9.02
N PRO A 308 -1.27 -54.50 -9.77
CA PRO A 308 -0.11 -53.58 -9.70
C PRO A 308 0.57 -53.18 -11.06
N ALA A 309 1.64 -52.37 -10.91
CA ALA A 309 2.89 -52.32 -11.70
C ALA A 309 2.89 -51.79 -13.16
N ALA A 310 3.67 -50.72 -13.40
CA ALA A 310 4.93 -50.76 -14.17
C ALA A 310 5.42 -49.35 -14.56
N ALA A 311 6.61 -48.99 -14.09
CA ALA A 311 7.60 -48.18 -14.81
C ALA A 311 8.84 -49.11 -15.01
N PRO A 312 9.93 -48.74 -15.71
CA PRO A 312 10.24 -47.53 -16.48
C PRO A 312 10.88 -47.86 -17.86
N ASN A 313 11.28 -46.84 -18.62
CA ASN A 313 12.42 -46.76 -19.58
C ASN A 313 12.11 -45.64 -20.59
N GLY A 314 13.05 -44.85 -21.10
CA GLY A 314 14.50 -44.88 -21.08
C GLY A 314 15.02 -43.65 -21.85
N ALA A 315 16.31 -43.38 -21.66
CA ALA A 315 17.02 -42.17 -22.03
C ALA A 315 17.51 -42.11 -23.49
N SER A 316 18.22 -41.01 -23.80
CA SER A 316 19.24 -40.78 -24.85
C SER A 316 18.76 -40.43 -26.27
N GLY A 317 19.39 -39.54 -27.04
CA GLY A 317 20.66 -38.81 -26.93
C GLY A 317 20.71 -37.63 -27.93
N THR A 318 21.50 -36.59 -27.65
CA THR A 318 22.80 -36.26 -28.29
C THR A 318 22.76 -35.85 -29.78
N ALA A 319 23.14 -34.60 -30.09
CA ALA A 319 24.24 -34.27 -31.02
C ALA A 319 24.33 -32.75 -31.31
N ALA A 320 25.47 -32.15 -30.98
CA ALA A 320 26.12 -31.07 -31.74
C ALA A 320 27.37 -31.69 -32.40
N PRO A 321 27.97 -31.10 -33.47
CA PRO A 321 29.11 -30.22 -33.21
C PRO A 321 29.47 -29.14 -34.28
N THR A 322 30.05 -28.02 -33.79
CA THR A 322 31.19 -27.19 -34.32
C THR A 322 31.15 -26.33 -35.62
N PRO A 323 31.96 -25.22 -35.64
CA PRO A 323 31.95 -24.10 -36.62
C PRO A 323 33.09 -24.18 -37.67
N PRO A 324 33.34 -23.14 -38.52
CA PRO A 324 34.42 -22.18 -38.17
C PRO A 324 34.38 -20.74 -38.78
N ALA A 325 35.24 -19.88 -38.19
CA ALA A 325 36.14 -18.87 -38.77
C ALA A 325 35.66 -17.48 -39.29
N ALA A 326 36.24 -16.44 -38.69
CA ALA A 326 36.52 -15.11 -39.25
C ALA A 326 37.85 -15.11 -40.06
N PRO A 327 38.22 -14.07 -40.84
CA PRO A 327 38.87 -12.88 -40.24
C PRO A 327 38.67 -11.52 -40.96
N ALA A 328 38.99 -10.44 -40.22
CA ALA A 328 39.60 -9.14 -40.59
C ALA A 328 39.27 -8.46 -41.94
N ASN A 329 38.92 -7.15 -41.95
CA ASN A 329 39.85 -6.01 -41.86
C ASN A 329 39.19 -4.68 -42.31
N SER A 330 39.67 -3.58 -41.70
CA SER A 330 39.90 -2.23 -42.27
C SER A 330 38.77 -1.28 -42.73
N ALA A 331 38.94 -0.03 -42.25
CA ALA A 331 38.79 1.26 -42.94
C ALA A 331 37.53 2.12 -42.70
N GLN A 332 37.68 3.04 -41.75
CA GLN A 332 37.21 4.44 -41.86
C GLN A 332 37.94 5.14 -43.04
N PRO A 333 37.34 6.16 -43.68
CA PRO A 333 37.61 7.53 -43.22
C PRO A 333 36.43 8.52 -43.32
N ALA A 334 36.68 9.67 -42.71
CA ALA A 334 35.89 10.89 -42.61
C ALA A 334 35.38 11.47 -43.94
N SER A 335 34.29 12.25 -43.86
CA SER A 335 34.08 13.49 -44.63
C SER A 335 32.89 14.29 -44.05
N ALA A 336 33.18 15.49 -43.55
CA ALA A 336 32.23 16.62 -43.45
C ALA A 336 32.17 17.36 -44.81
N PRO A 337 31.11 18.14 -45.09
CA PRO A 337 31.12 19.61 -44.87
C PRO A 337 29.77 20.12 -44.31
N VAL A 338 29.68 21.15 -43.44
CA VAL A 338 29.81 22.61 -43.65
C VAL A 338 28.73 23.23 -44.58
N THR A 339 28.20 24.37 -44.12
CA THR A 339 27.28 25.38 -44.72
C THR A 339 25.78 25.03 -44.72
N GLN A 340 24.86 25.88 -44.27
CA GLN A 340 24.86 27.31 -43.91
C GLN A 340 23.93 27.56 -42.72
#